data_AF-A0AA38HLC9-F1
#
_entry.id   AF-A0AA38HLC9-F1
#
_cell.length_a   1.000
_cell.length_b   1.000
_cell.length_c   1.000
_cell.angle_alpha   90.00
_cell.angle_beta   90.00
_cell.angle_gamma   90.00
#
_symmetry.space_group_name_H-M   'P 1'
#
loop_
_entity.id
_entity.type
_entity.pdbx_description
1 polymer ?
#
loop_
_entity_poly.entity_id
_entity_poly.type
_entity_poly.pdbx_seq_one_letter_code
_entity_poly.pdbx_strand_id
1 'polypeptide(L)'
;HRKFEAPRHGSLGFLPRKRCKHITGKIRSFPKDDPRKKCHLTAFMGYKAGMTHIVRSVEFRAMQNKKETKDIVEAVTIIECPPMVPVGIVGYIPTVKGLRALSCVWATNLSDTVRRRFYKHWARSKKKAFTKYARLQAADNGLALS
;
A
#
# COMPACT_ATOMS: atom_id res chain seq x y z
N HIS A 1 13.88 -22.11 41.06
CA HIS A 1 12.59 -21.84 40.41
C HIS A 1 12.16 -20.41 40.73
N ARG A 2 11.41 -19.71 39.88
CA ARG A 2 10.91 -18.37 40.20
C ARG A 2 9.85 -18.48 41.30
N LYS A 3 9.91 -17.62 42.34
CA LYS A 3 9.03 -17.68 43.52
C LYS A 3 7.55 -17.41 43.20
N PHE A 4 7.27 -16.50 42.28
CA PHE A 4 5.94 -16.20 41.76
C PHE A 4 5.99 -16.10 40.25
N GLU A 5 5.07 -16.77 39.56
CA GLU A 5 4.96 -16.67 38.11
C GLU A 5 4.41 -15.30 37.70
N ALA A 6 4.92 -14.78 36.59
CA ALA A 6 4.39 -13.57 35.98
C ALA A 6 4.56 -13.67 34.47
N PRO A 7 3.70 -13.00 33.68
CA PRO A 7 3.84 -12.97 32.24
C PRO A 7 5.18 -12.36 31.82
N ARG A 8 5.65 -12.75 30.64
CA ARG A 8 6.85 -12.17 30.03
C ARG A 8 6.62 -10.70 29.69
N HIS A 9 7.64 -9.87 29.90
CA HIS A 9 7.62 -8.48 29.46
C HIS A 9 7.86 -8.38 27.95
N GLY A 10 6.75 -8.26 27.22
CA GLY A 10 6.74 -8.02 25.78
C GLY A 10 6.65 -9.29 24.93
N SER A 11 6.19 -9.09 23.69
CA SER A 11 6.08 -10.16 22.70
C SER A 11 7.38 -10.32 21.92
N LEU A 12 7.85 -11.57 21.83
CA LEU A 12 9.05 -11.96 21.07
C LEU A 12 8.82 -11.91 19.54
N GLY A 13 7.56 -11.90 19.08
CA GLY A 13 7.22 -11.82 17.66
C GLY A 13 7.55 -10.46 17.01
N PHE A 14 7.81 -9.43 17.81
CA PHE A 14 8.22 -8.10 17.35
C PHE A 14 9.74 -7.86 17.48
N LEU A 15 10.52 -8.92 17.72
CA LEU A 15 11.98 -8.87 17.62
C LEU A 15 12.43 -9.10 16.17
N PRO A 16 13.52 -8.46 15.72
CA PRO A 16 14.31 -7.45 16.42
C PRO A 16 13.64 -6.06 16.43
N ARG A 17 13.69 -5.37 17.57
CA ARG A 17 13.20 -3.98 17.74
C ARG A 17 14.19 -2.94 17.16
N LYS A 18 14.54 -3.10 15.88
CA LYS A 18 15.41 -2.17 15.14
C LYS A 18 14.59 -1.24 14.26
N ARG A 19 15.20 -0.13 13.82
CA ARG A 19 14.58 0.78 12.85
C ARG A 19 14.23 0.03 11.56
N CYS A 20 13.02 0.26 11.06
CA CYS A 20 12.56 -0.29 9.79
C CYS A 20 13.44 0.21 8.63
N LYS A 21 13.75 -0.68 7.67
CA LYS A 21 14.43 -0.30 6.41
C LYS A 21 13.50 0.44 5.44
N HIS A 22 12.20 0.16 5.50
CA HIS A 22 11.20 0.76 4.64
C HIS A 22 10.65 2.03 5.28
N ILE A 23 10.65 3.14 4.54
CA ILE A 23 10.05 4.40 4.98
C ILE A 23 8.52 4.30 4.96
N THR A 24 7.98 3.56 4.00
CA THR A 24 6.54 3.28 3.86
C THR A 24 6.21 1.84 4.28
N GLY A 25 4.95 1.59 4.61
CA GLY A 25 4.47 0.23 4.92
C GLY A 25 4.73 -0.73 3.76
N LYS A 26 5.26 -1.92 4.07
CA LYS A 26 5.46 -3.01 3.10
C LYS A 26 4.40 -4.09 3.33
N ILE A 27 3.55 -4.31 2.34
CA ILE A 27 2.60 -5.43 2.31
C ILE A 27 3.40 -6.71 2.01
N ARG A 28 3.31 -7.70 2.91
CA ARG A 28 3.97 -9.01 2.75
C ARG A 28 3.01 -10.10 2.26
N SER A 29 1.73 -9.90 2.50
CA SER A 29 0.65 -10.81 2.11
C SER A 29 -0.53 -9.97 1.66
N PHE A 30 -1.05 -10.26 0.49
CA PHE A 30 -2.30 -9.71 0.00
C PHE A 30 -3.47 -10.61 0.43
N PRO A 31 -4.72 -10.14 0.38
CA PRO A 31 -5.89 -10.99 0.55
C PRO A 31 -5.83 -12.23 -0.36
N LYS A 32 -6.42 -13.34 0.08
CA LYS A 32 -6.53 -14.54 -0.76
C LYS A 32 -7.40 -14.24 -1.97
N ASP A 33 -6.94 -14.69 -3.14
CA ASP A 33 -7.64 -14.49 -4.40
C ASP A 33 -8.92 -15.33 -4.48
N ASP A 34 -9.96 -14.76 -5.09
CA ASP A 34 -11.25 -15.40 -5.34
C ASP A 34 -11.65 -15.15 -6.79
N PRO A 35 -11.46 -16.14 -7.69
CA PRO A 35 -11.71 -15.99 -9.12
C PRO A 35 -13.16 -15.66 -9.48
N ARG A 36 -14.12 -15.84 -8.56
CA ARG A 36 -15.54 -15.56 -8.81
C ARG A 36 -15.86 -14.07 -8.74
N LYS A 37 -15.02 -13.29 -8.05
CA LYS A 37 -15.23 -11.85 -7.87
C LYS A 37 -14.66 -11.09 -9.06
N LYS A 38 -15.24 -9.91 -9.33
CA LYS A 38 -14.67 -8.98 -10.31
C LYS A 38 -13.29 -8.50 -9.86
N CYS A 39 -12.43 -8.23 -10.83
CA CYS A 39 -11.10 -7.66 -10.59
C CYS A 39 -11.22 -6.35 -9.79
N HIS A 40 -10.45 -6.26 -8.71
CA HIS A 40 -10.41 -5.09 -7.83
C HIS A 40 -9.00 -4.88 -7.29
N LEU A 41 -8.67 -3.63 -6.94
CA LEU A 41 -7.41 -3.31 -6.29
C LEU A 41 -7.47 -3.71 -4.81
N THR A 42 -6.40 -4.32 -4.32
CA THR A 42 -6.33 -4.87 -2.95
C THR A 42 -5.75 -3.91 -1.92
N ALA A 43 -5.14 -2.82 -2.36
CA ALA A 43 -4.44 -1.88 -1.49
C ALA A 43 -4.44 -0.46 -2.04
N PHE A 44 -4.27 0.51 -1.14
CA PHE A 44 -4.20 1.94 -1.45
C PHE A 44 -3.13 2.60 -0.59
N MET A 45 -2.59 3.74 -1.04
CA MET A 45 -1.64 4.56 -0.28
C MET A 45 -2.31 5.84 0.20
N GLY A 46 -2.29 6.07 1.51
CA GLY A 46 -2.74 7.32 2.12
C GLY A 46 -1.71 7.92 3.07
N TYR A 47 -1.94 9.16 3.46
CA TYR A 47 -1.09 9.94 4.37
C TYR A 47 -1.87 10.30 5.62
N LYS A 48 -1.27 10.15 6.81
CA LYS A 48 -1.93 10.53 8.06
C LYS A 48 -2.03 12.06 8.13
N ALA A 49 -3.26 12.59 8.07
CA ALA A 49 -3.52 14.03 8.14
C ALA A 49 -3.68 14.51 9.59
N GLY A 50 -4.37 13.72 10.43
CA GLY A 50 -4.63 14.09 11.81
C GLY A 50 -5.51 13.10 12.55
N MET A 51 -5.95 13.47 13.75
CA MET A 51 -6.91 12.73 14.56
C MET A 51 -7.96 13.69 15.11
N THR A 52 -9.22 13.25 15.11
CA THR A 52 -10.36 13.99 15.66
C THR A 52 -11.24 13.02 16.44
N HIS A 53 -12.35 13.50 16.99
CA HIS A 53 -13.39 12.65 17.55
C HIS A 53 -14.69 12.82 16.77
N ILE A 54 -15.48 11.77 16.67
CA ILE A 54 -16.85 11.82 16.15
C ILE A 54 -17.81 11.43 17.25
N VAL A 55 -19.03 11.97 17.16
CA VAL A 55 -20.17 11.45 17.91
C VAL A 55 -20.91 10.49 16.98
N ARG A 56 -21.09 9.24 17.39
CA ARG A 56 -21.99 8.31 16.69
C ARG A 56 -23.05 7.79 17.65
N SER A 57 -24.28 7.72 17.16
CA SER A 57 -25.37 7.04 17.87
C SER A 57 -25.16 5.54 17.73
N VAL A 58 -25.07 4.85 18.86
CA VAL A 58 -24.85 3.41 18.91
C VAL A 58 -26.00 2.76 19.63
N GLU A 59 -26.60 1.75 19.00
CA GLU A 59 -27.57 0.88 19.65
C GLU A 59 -26.83 -0.18 20.46
N PHE A 60 -26.95 -0.11 21.79
CA PHE A 60 -26.49 -1.17 22.66
C PHE A 60 -27.66 -2.06 23.08
N ARG A 61 -27.42 -3.37 23.12
CA ARG A 61 -28.32 -4.30 23.83
C ARG A 61 -28.04 -4.16 25.32
N ALA A 62 -28.83 -3.34 26.01
CA ALA A 62 -28.73 -3.19 27.46
C ALA A 62 -29.24 -4.46 28.19
N MET A 63 -30.21 -5.17 27.61
CA MET A 63 -30.73 -6.45 28.10
C MET A 63 -31.40 -7.22 26.94
N GLN A 64 -31.75 -8.50 27.13
CA GLN A 64 -32.19 -9.43 26.07
C GLN A 64 -33.22 -8.87 25.06
N ASN A 65 -34.11 -7.94 25.47
CA ASN A 65 -35.14 -7.34 24.60
C ASN A 65 -35.23 -5.79 24.59
N LYS A 66 -34.29 -5.06 25.20
CA LYS A 66 -34.30 -3.58 25.19
C LYS A 66 -33.08 -3.04 24.46
N LYS A 67 -33.33 -2.35 23.34
CA LYS A 67 -32.33 -1.56 22.61
C LYS A 67 -32.36 -0.14 23.15
N GLU A 68 -31.21 0.38 23.56
CA GLU A 68 -31.04 1.77 23.98
C GLU A 68 -30.03 2.43 23.03
N THR A 69 -30.40 3.60 22.51
CA THR A 69 -29.53 4.39 21.63
C THR A 69 -28.83 5.45 22.49
N LYS A 70 -27.50 5.40 22.53
CA LYS A 70 -26.68 6.43 23.19
C LYS A 70 -25.68 7.01 22.21
N ASP A 71 -25.41 8.29 22.37
CA ASP A 71 -24.37 8.97 21.63
C ASP A 71 -23.02 8.76 22.33
N ILE A 72 -22.04 8.25 21.57
CA ILE A 72 -20.69 8.01 22.06
C ILE A 72 -19.69 8.79 21.23
N VAL A 73 -18.73 9.37 21.94
CA VAL A 73 -17.57 10.03 21.38
C VAL A 73 -16.48 9.01 21.11
N GLU A 74 -16.08 8.83 19.85
CA GLU A 74 -15.00 7.93 19.45
C GLU A 74 -13.87 8.68 18.76
N ALA A 75 -12.63 8.29 19.07
CA ALA A 75 -11.45 8.82 18.42
C ALA A 75 -11.29 8.22 17.02
N VAL A 76 -11.10 9.08 16.02
CA VAL A 76 -10.87 8.70 14.62
C VAL A 76 -9.57 9.28 14.10
N THR A 77 -8.94 8.58 13.16
CA THR A 77 -7.75 9.07 12.43
C THR A 77 -8.14 9.40 11.01
N ILE A 78 -7.83 10.61 10.58
CA ILE A 78 -8.08 11.08 9.21
C ILE A 78 -6.86 10.72 8.35
N ILE A 79 -7.11 9.97 7.28
CA ILE A 79 -6.11 9.58 6.29
C ILE A 79 -6.47 10.28 4.97
N GLU A 80 -5.58 11.14 4.49
CA GLU A 80 -5.69 11.75 3.17
C GLU A 80 -5.32 10.73 2.09
N CYS A 81 -6.21 10.51 1.13
CA CYS A 81 -6.10 9.50 0.10
C CYS A 81 -6.16 10.15 -1.28
N PRO A 82 -5.08 10.81 -1.75
CA PRO A 82 -5.06 11.42 -3.08
C PRO A 82 -5.16 10.35 -4.17
N PRO A 83 -5.79 10.65 -5.33
CA PRO A 83 -5.93 9.69 -6.42
C PRO A 83 -4.59 9.07 -6.86
N MET A 84 -4.54 7.75 -6.96
CA MET A 84 -3.35 7.02 -7.40
C MET A 84 -3.35 6.86 -8.92
N VAL A 85 -2.20 7.12 -9.55
CA VAL A 85 -2.00 6.91 -11.00
C VAL A 85 -1.28 5.58 -11.24
N PRO A 86 -1.91 4.58 -11.88
CA PRO A 86 -1.24 3.33 -12.24
C PRO A 86 -0.22 3.58 -13.36
N VAL A 87 0.99 3.05 -13.21
CA VAL A 87 2.13 3.34 -14.12
C VAL A 87 2.65 2.10 -14.85
N GLY A 88 2.16 0.92 -14.49
CA GLY A 88 2.61 -0.34 -15.05
C GLY A 88 2.04 -1.55 -14.32
N ILE A 89 2.32 -2.73 -14.85
CA ILE A 89 1.88 -4.03 -14.34
C ILE A 89 3.12 -4.92 -14.17
N VAL A 90 3.15 -5.73 -13.11
CA VAL A 90 4.19 -6.72 -12.87
C VAL A 90 3.55 -8.11 -12.84
N GLY A 91 3.99 -8.99 -13.73
CA GLY A 91 3.59 -10.40 -13.74
C GLY A 91 4.45 -11.22 -12.78
N TYR A 92 3.83 -12.10 -12.00
CA TYR A 92 4.53 -13.03 -11.11
C TYR A 92 4.30 -14.48 -11.54
N ILE A 93 5.35 -15.30 -11.45
CA ILE A 93 5.28 -16.74 -11.73
C ILE A 93 5.65 -17.52 -10.47
N PRO A 94 4.91 -18.60 -10.15
CA PRO A 94 5.29 -19.52 -9.09
C PRO A 94 6.54 -20.30 -9.50
N THR A 95 7.55 -20.30 -8.63
CA THR A 95 8.75 -21.12 -8.77
C THR A 95 8.91 -22.00 -7.52
N VAL A 96 9.78 -23.01 -7.57
CA VAL A 96 10.06 -23.88 -6.41
C VAL A 96 10.57 -23.11 -5.18
N LYS A 97 11.10 -21.89 -5.37
CA LYS A 97 11.59 -21.01 -4.28
C LYS A 97 10.57 -19.91 -3.90
N GLY A 98 9.36 -19.95 -4.44
CA GLY A 98 8.31 -18.94 -4.25
C GLY A 98 8.03 -18.09 -5.51
N LEU A 99 7.29 -16.99 -5.33
CA LEU A 99 6.92 -16.12 -6.45
C LEU A 99 8.12 -15.30 -6.94
N ARG A 100 8.30 -15.27 -8.26
CA ARG A 100 9.31 -14.44 -8.92
C ARG A 100 8.65 -13.49 -9.90
N ALA A 101 9.09 -12.23 -9.93
CA ALA A 101 8.68 -11.29 -10.97
C ALA A 101 9.21 -11.77 -12.33
N LEU A 102 8.31 -11.98 -13.29
CA LEU A 102 8.66 -12.36 -14.66
C LEU A 102 9.07 -11.13 -15.45
N SER A 103 8.16 -10.18 -15.60
CA SER A 103 8.35 -8.97 -16.39
C SER A 103 7.53 -7.82 -15.80
N CYS A 104 7.98 -6.60 -16.09
CA CYS A 104 7.28 -5.38 -15.75
C CYS A 104 6.99 -4.61 -17.03
N VAL A 105 5.71 -4.38 -17.30
CA VAL A 105 5.24 -3.58 -18.43
C VAL A 105 4.91 -2.19 -17.89
N TRP A 106 5.53 -1.16 -18.46
CA TRP A 106 5.32 0.24 -18.07
C TRP A 106 4.41 0.95 -19.07
N ALA A 107 3.67 1.93 -18.57
CA ALA A 107 2.92 2.87 -19.41
C ALA A 107 3.87 3.70 -20.30
N THR A 108 3.39 4.12 -21.46
CA THR A 108 4.16 4.93 -22.42
C THR A 108 4.48 6.31 -21.85
N ASN A 109 3.48 6.95 -21.24
CA ASN A 109 3.58 8.31 -20.72
C ASN A 109 3.71 8.26 -19.20
N LEU A 110 4.93 8.48 -18.70
CA LEU A 110 5.24 8.53 -17.27
C LEU A 110 5.44 9.97 -16.80
N SER A 111 4.76 10.34 -15.70
CA SER A 111 4.93 11.65 -15.10
C SER A 111 6.33 11.84 -14.51
N ASP A 112 6.77 13.10 -14.43
CA ASP A 112 8.06 13.42 -13.82
C ASP A 112 8.11 13.08 -12.32
N THR A 113 6.97 13.06 -11.62
CA THR A 113 6.88 12.64 -10.21
C THR A 113 7.29 11.18 -10.01
N VAL A 114 6.92 10.30 -10.95
CA VAL A 114 7.35 8.89 -10.94
C VAL A 114 8.83 8.78 -11.30
N ARG A 115 9.29 9.53 -12.32
CA ARG A 115 10.69 9.53 -12.76
C ARG A 115 11.64 10.01 -11.65
N ARG A 116 11.19 10.93 -10.79
CA ARG A 116 11.95 11.37 -9.59
C ARG A 116 12.34 10.22 -8.67
N ARG A 117 11.57 9.13 -8.60
CA ARG A 117 11.90 7.97 -7.74
C ARG A 117 13.19 7.26 -8.16
N PHE A 118 13.64 7.44 -9.40
CA PHE A 118 14.85 6.82 -9.93
C PHE A 118 16.12 7.66 -9.71
N TYR A 119 15.99 8.86 -9.12
CA TYR A 119 17.10 9.78 -8.90
C TYR A 119 17.14 10.26 -7.45
N LYS A 120 18.32 10.19 -6.82
CA LYS A 120 18.54 10.84 -5.52
C LYS A 120 18.59 12.37 -5.66
N HIS A 121 19.26 12.86 -6.71
CA HIS A 121 19.37 14.29 -7.03
C HIS A 121 18.71 14.58 -8.37
N TRP A 122 17.42 14.88 -8.36
CA TRP A 122 16.62 15.09 -9.58
C TRP A 122 17.08 16.30 -10.39
N ALA A 123 17.22 17.48 -9.77
CA ALA A 123 17.49 18.74 -10.45
C ALA A 123 18.84 18.74 -11.19
N ARG A 124 19.86 18.11 -10.60
CA ARG A 124 21.22 17.99 -11.17
C ARG A 124 21.33 16.87 -12.22
N SER A 125 20.32 16.00 -12.33
CA SER A 125 20.38 14.86 -13.25
C SER A 125 20.01 15.26 -14.68
N LYS A 126 20.50 14.49 -15.67
CA LYS A 126 20.10 14.62 -17.09
C LYS A 126 18.69 14.08 -17.39
N LYS A 127 17.96 13.56 -16.38
CA LYS A 127 16.58 13.04 -16.47
C LYS A 127 16.37 12.11 -17.69
N LYS A 128 17.17 11.05 -17.80
CA LYS A 128 17.13 10.07 -18.91
C LYS A 128 16.36 8.78 -18.61
N ALA A 129 15.77 8.64 -17.42
CA ALA A 129 14.94 7.49 -17.08
C ALA A 129 13.76 7.39 -18.07
N PHE A 130 13.51 6.17 -18.55
CA PHE A 130 12.45 5.79 -19.51
C PHE A 130 12.51 6.39 -20.92
N THR A 131 13.53 7.17 -21.29
CA THR A 131 13.57 7.79 -22.64
C THR A 131 13.74 6.76 -23.76
N LYS A 132 14.52 5.69 -23.54
CA LYS A 132 14.66 4.60 -24.52
C LYS A 132 13.38 3.76 -24.60
N TYR A 133 12.76 3.48 -23.46
CA TYR A 133 11.52 2.72 -23.39
C TYR A 133 10.38 3.40 -24.16
N ALA A 134 10.20 4.71 -23.95
CA ALA A 134 9.20 5.49 -24.67
C ALA A 134 9.45 5.50 -26.19
N ARG A 135 10.71 5.58 -26.64
CA ARG A 135 11.05 5.50 -28.07
C ARG A 135 10.76 4.14 -28.67
N LEU A 136 11.09 3.05 -27.96
CA LEU A 136 10.82 1.69 -28.42
C LEU A 136 9.32 1.45 -28.53
N GLN A 137 8.55 1.84 -27.52
CA GLN A 137 7.08 1.78 -27.54
C GLN A 137 6.47 2.60 -28.69
N ALA A 138 7.01 3.80 -28.97
CA ALA A 138 6.53 4.61 -30.08
C ALA A 138 6.82 3.97 -31.45
N ALA A 139 7.98 3.31 -31.59
CA ALA A 139 8.35 2.58 -32.80
C ALA A 139 7.50 1.30 -33.00
N ASP A 140 7.22 0.57 -31.91
CA ASP A 140 6.46 -0.69 -31.93
C ASP A 140 4.96 -0.46 -32.20
N ASN A 141 4.41 0.67 -31.74
CA ASN A 141 3.00 1.04 -31.96
C ASN A 141 2.74 1.65 -33.36
N GLY A 142 3.70 1.63 -34.29
CA GLY A 142 3.52 2.14 -35.66
C GLY A 142 3.30 3.66 -35.76
N LEU A 143 3.51 4.42 -34.68
CA LEU A 143 3.47 5.89 -34.64
C LEU A 143 4.84 6.50 -35.00
N ALA A 144 5.57 5.84 -35.89
CA ALA A 144 6.80 6.36 -36.46
C ALA A 144 6.47 7.35 -37.58
N LEU A 145 6.56 8.64 -37.26
CA LEU A 145 6.82 9.76 -38.18
C LEU A 145 5.85 9.89 -39.38
N SER A 146 4.78 10.65 -39.17
CA SER A 146 4.31 11.65 -40.14
C SER A 146 4.66 13.03 -39.61
#